data_AF-A0A931R9E8-F1
#
_entry.id   AF-A0A931R9E8-F1
#
_cell.length_a   1.000
_cell.length_b   1.000
_cell.length_c   1.000
_cell.angle_alpha   90.00
_cell.angle_beta   90.00
_cell.angle_gamma   90.00
#
_symmetry.space_group_name_H-M   'P 1'
#
loop_
_entity.id
_entity.type
_entity.pdbx_description
1 polymer ?
#
loop_
_entity_poly.entity_id
_entity_poly.type
_entity_poly.pdbx_seq_one_letter_code
_entity_poly.pdbx_strand_id
1 'polypeptide(L)'
;MAEAAKEKKLPIDDKVHTWPHLVRLEFLVALFVMVALTLWSITIDAPLEEPANPTRTPNPSKAPWYFLGLQEMLVYFDPWHAGVVLPSLIIVGLMVIPFIDINPKGNGYYCFKERKYEILTFIFGFHILWVVMIIIGTFFRGPGWNLFWPWQRWDPHKVVALTNVDLPYLLGFRDYWISAVFSLIVIGAYFVITIAGFYWWVLRVKGQEFMERWGMVRFTITAVLVALMLSLPAKMFLRLVFNVKYILVTPWINI
;
A
#
# COMPACT_ATOMS: atom_id res chain seq x y z
N MET A 1 -64.84 8.73 -4.62
CA MET A 1 -63.77 8.89 -3.61
C MET A 1 -62.47 9.00 -4.38
N ALA A 2 -61.95 10.22 -4.52
CA ALA A 2 -60.72 10.48 -5.24
C ALA A 2 -59.53 10.16 -4.33
N GLU A 3 -58.73 9.19 -4.73
CA GLU A 3 -57.47 8.85 -4.08
C GLU A 3 -56.51 10.03 -4.25
N ALA A 4 -56.26 10.75 -3.15
CA ALA A 4 -55.33 11.87 -3.14
C ALA A 4 -53.96 11.38 -3.56
N ALA A 5 -53.50 11.84 -4.73
CA ALA A 5 -52.16 11.63 -5.21
C ALA A 5 -51.17 12.03 -4.11
N LYS A 6 -50.44 11.06 -3.56
CA LYS A 6 -49.29 11.31 -2.68
C LYS A 6 -48.38 12.29 -3.40
N GLU A 7 -48.31 13.53 -2.90
CA GLU A 7 -47.31 14.50 -3.33
C GLU A 7 -45.93 13.84 -3.23
N LYS A 8 -45.31 13.62 -4.39
CA LYS A 8 -43.87 13.36 -4.46
C LYS A 8 -43.19 14.60 -3.89
N LYS A 9 -42.77 14.54 -2.62
CA LYS A 9 -41.81 15.49 -2.06
C LYS A 9 -40.60 15.50 -2.99
N LEU A 10 -40.49 16.55 -3.81
CA LEU A 10 -39.27 16.85 -4.55
C LEU A 10 -38.13 16.88 -3.53
N PRO A 11 -36.96 16.29 -3.82
CA PRO A 11 -35.85 16.29 -2.90
C PRO A 11 -35.57 17.75 -2.54
N ILE A 12 -35.68 18.07 -1.25
CA ILE A 12 -35.30 19.37 -0.71
C ILE A 12 -33.88 19.63 -1.22
N ASP A 13 -33.67 20.78 -1.85
CA ASP A 13 -32.35 21.19 -2.33
C ASP A 13 -31.45 21.34 -1.10
N ASP A 14 -30.76 20.27 -0.74
CA ASP A 14 -29.90 20.12 0.44
C ASP A 14 -28.59 20.91 0.29
N LYS A 15 -28.57 21.87 -0.65
CA LYS A 15 -27.41 22.66 -1.04
C LYS A 15 -27.59 24.07 -0.51
N VAL A 16 -26.54 24.53 0.17
CA VAL A 16 -26.41 25.92 0.61
C VAL A 16 -25.45 26.65 -0.34
N HIS A 17 -25.60 27.97 -0.45
CA HIS A 17 -24.65 28.77 -1.20
C HIS A 17 -23.23 28.63 -0.64
N THR A 18 -22.25 28.43 -1.52
CA THR A 18 -20.81 28.34 -1.18
C THR A 18 -20.36 29.52 -0.34
N TRP A 19 -20.77 30.72 -0.74
CA TRP A 19 -20.62 31.93 0.06
C TRP A 19 -21.95 32.27 0.74
N PRO A 20 -21.97 32.57 2.04
CA PRO A 20 -20.84 32.61 2.97
C PRO A 20 -20.59 31.29 3.70
N HIS A 21 -21.44 30.27 3.53
CA HIS A 21 -21.49 29.12 4.44
C HIS A 21 -20.23 28.25 4.40
N LEU A 22 -19.80 27.80 3.21
CA LEU A 22 -18.61 26.96 3.06
C LEU A 22 -17.34 27.77 3.26
N VAL A 23 -17.20 28.91 2.58
CA VAL A 23 -15.97 29.72 2.58
C VAL A 23 -15.62 30.23 3.99
N ARG A 24 -16.63 30.62 4.80
CA ARG A 24 -16.38 31.04 6.18
C ARG A 24 -15.82 29.88 7.01
N LEU A 25 -16.35 28.68 6.85
CA LEU A 25 -15.90 27.51 7.59
C LEU A 25 -14.49 27.09 7.17
N GLU A 26 -14.21 27.04 5.86
CA GLU A 26 -12.88 26.77 5.33
C GLU A 26 -11.85 27.78 5.83
N PHE A 27 -12.20 29.08 5.84
CA PHE A 27 -11.31 30.13 6.35
C PHE A 27 -11.04 29.98 7.85
N LEU A 28 -12.07 29.67 8.66
CA LEU A 28 -11.90 29.43 10.10
C LEU A 28 -11.02 28.20 10.38
N VAL A 29 -11.21 27.11 9.63
CA VAL A 29 -10.37 25.91 9.73
C VAL A 29 -8.94 26.22 9.30
N ALA A 30 -8.75 26.98 8.21
CA ALA A 30 -7.42 27.39 7.77
C ALA A 30 -6.70 28.24 8.82
N LEU A 31 -7.38 29.23 9.41
CA LEU A 31 -6.84 30.03 10.52
C LEU A 31 -6.48 29.15 11.72
N PHE A 32 -7.37 28.22 12.10
CA PHE A 32 -7.11 27.29 13.19
C PHE A 32 -5.88 26.42 12.94
N VAL A 33 -5.75 25.82 11.75
CA VAL A 33 -4.60 25.01 11.36
C VAL A 33 -3.32 25.85 11.34
N MET A 34 -3.36 27.09 10.83
CA MET A 34 -2.22 28.00 10.81
C MET A 34 -1.72 28.35 12.21
N VAL A 35 -2.64 28.69 13.12
CA VAL A 35 -2.31 28.95 14.52
C VAL A 35 -1.74 27.70 15.19
N ALA A 36 -2.37 26.54 14.99
CA ALA A 36 -1.90 25.27 15.55
C ALA A 36 -0.49 24.91 15.08
N LEU A 37 -0.20 25.01 13.77
CA LEU A 37 1.12 24.73 13.21
C LEU A 37 2.18 25.74 13.67
N THR A 38 1.80 27.01 13.83
CA THR A 38 2.72 28.05 14.33
C THR A 38 3.08 27.82 15.79
N LEU A 39 2.08 27.50 16.63
CA LEU A 39 2.32 27.15 18.04
C LEU A 39 3.18 25.87 18.16
N TRP A 40 2.91 24.85 17.34
CA TRP A 40 3.74 23.65 17.28
C TRP A 40 5.19 23.99 16.92
N SER A 41 5.39 24.81 15.88
CA SER A 41 6.74 25.18 15.41
C SER A 41 7.55 26.00 16.41
N ILE A 42 6.90 26.73 17.32
CA ILE A 42 7.58 27.50 18.38
C ILE A 42 7.89 26.62 19.59
N THR A 43 7.09 25.58 19.84
CA THR A 43 7.21 24.74 21.04
C THR A 43 8.13 23.54 20.87
N ILE A 44 8.33 23.07 19.63
CA ILE A 44 9.13 21.88 19.33
C ILE A 44 10.14 22.23 18.23
N ASP A 45 11.43 22.16 18.56
CA ASP A 45 12.50 22.33 17.59
C ASP A 45 12.50 21.23 16.53
N ALA A 46 12.86 21.59 15.31
CA ALA A 46 13.02 20.63 14.23
C ALA A 46 14.19 19.67 14.54
N PRO A 47 14.01 18.34 14.43
CA PRO A 47 15.07 17.37 14.66
C PRO A 47 16.04 17.32 13.47
N LEU A 48 16.82 18.40 13.29
CA LEU A 48 17.83 18.50 12.24
C LEU A 48 19.15 17.89 12.72
N GLU A 49 19.83 17.16 11.83
CA GLU A 49 21.17 16.65 12.08
C GLU A 49 22.23 17.76 11.95
N GLU A 50 23.48 17.43 12.33
CA GLU A 50 24.64 18.28 12.10
C GLU A 50 24.83 18.62 10.61
N PRO A 51 25.54 19.71 10.27
CA PRO A 51 25.85 20.04 8.88
C PRO A 51 26.44 18.86 8.12
N ALA A 52 25.97 18.66 6.88
CA ALA A 52 26.28 17.50 6.08
C ALA A 52 27.80 17.29 5.92
N ASN A 53 28.28 16.09 6.24
CA ASN A 53 29.66 15.68 6.07
C ASN A 53 29.76 14.52 5.05
N PRO A 54 30.35 14.73 3.86
CA PRO A 54 30.48 13.67 2.85
C PRO A 54 31.27 12.43 3.30
N THR A 55 32.06 12.54 4.37
CA THR A 55 32.88 11.43 4.89
C THR A 55 32.17 10.58 5.95
N ARG A 56 30.96 10.98 6.39
CA ARG A 56 30.16 10.25 7.37
C ARG A 56 28.73 10.06 6.90
N THR A 57 28.30 8.80 6.81
CA THR A 57 26.90 8.46 6.61
C THR A 57 26.22 8.23 7.97
N PRO A 58 25.10 8.90 8.27
CA PRO A 58 24.38 8.66 9.52
C PRO A 58 23.85 7.23 9.60
N ASN A 59 23.82 6.66 10.81
CA ASN A 59 23.29 5.33 11.05
C ASN A 59 22.35 5.36 12.28
N PRO A 60 21.04 5.14 12.10
CA PRO A 60 20.34 4.81 10.85
C PRO A 60 20.06 6.03 9.96
N SER A 61 20.30 5.89 8.66
CA SER A 61 19.85 6.89 7.67
C SER A 61 18.37 6.68 7.36
N LYS A 62 17.48 7.46 8.00
CA LYS A 62 16.03 7.42 7.76
C LYS A 62 15.62 8.45 6.71
N ALA A 63 14.81 8.03 5.75
CA ALA A 63 14.15 8.93 4.82
C ALA A 63 13.07 9.75 5.55
N PRO A 64 12.60 10.87 4.95
CA PRO A 64 11.42 11.57 5.44
C PRO A 64 10.23 10.62 5.63
N TRP A 65 9.40 10.87 6.65
CA TRP A 65 8.37 9.94 7.11
C TRP A 65 7.40 9.47 6.01
N TYR A 66 7.09 10.32 5.03
CA TYR A 66 6.22 9.99 3.90
C TYR A 66 6.86 9.04 2.87
N PHE A 67 8.19 8.92 2.87
CA PHE A 67 8.94 7.93 2.08
C PHE A 67 9.37 6.71 2.89
N LEU A 68 9.15 6.71 4.20
CA LEU A 68 9.64 5.66 5.07
C LEU A 68 8.99 4.31 4.79
N GLY A 69 7.74 4.31 4.33
CA GLY A 69 7.07 3.10 3.83
C GLY A 69 7.81 2.48 2.64
N LEU A 70 8.27 3.30 1.69
CA LEU A 70 9.10 2.83 0.57
C LEU A 70 10.46 2.33 1.04
N GLN A 71 11.07 3.02 1.99
CA GLN A 71 12.34 2.58 2.55
C GLN A 71 12.22 1.22 3.22
N GLU A 72 11.11 0.96 3.93
CA GLU A 72 10.84 -0.34 4.53
C GLU A 72 10.64 -1.42 3.46
N MET A 73 10.01 -1.10 2.32
CA MET A 73 9.86 -2.03 1.20
C MET A 73 11.20 -2.50 0.60
N LEU A 74 12.27 -1.70 0.70
CA LEU A 74 13.62 -2.07 0.24
C LEU A 74 14.23 -3.27 1.00
N VAL A 75 13.69 -3.61 2.17
CA VAL A 75 14.13 -4.80 2.91
C VAL A 75 13.65 -6.09 2.24
N TYR A 76 12.54 -6.01 1.51
CA TYR A 76 11.82 -7.16 0.96
C TYR A 76 11.99 -7.31 -0.55
N PHE A 77 12.19 -6.20 -1.25
CA PHE A 77 12.29 -6.13 -2.71
C PHE A 77 13.63 -5.56 -3.14
N ASP A 78 14.01 -5.87 -4.39
CA ASP A 78 15.14 -5.21 -5.03
C ASP A 78 14.92 -3.69 -5.17
N PRO A 79 15.97 -2.85 -5.07
CA PRO A 79 15.83 -1.40 -5.10
C PRO A 79 15.04 -0.85 -6.29
N TRP A 80 15.20 -1.44 -7.48
CA TRP A 80 14.44 -1.05 -8.67
C TRP A 80 12.92 -1.27 -8.50
N HIS A 81 12.53 -2.41 -7.93
CA HIS A 81 11.13 -2.77 -7.74
C HIS A 81 10.47 -1.91 -6.66
N ALA A 82 11.12 -1.76 -5.50
CA ALA A 82 10.59 -0.97 -4.39
C ALA A 82 10.60 0.53 -4.69
N GLY A 83 11.65 1.04 -5.35
CA GLY A 83 11.84 2.48 -5.56
C GLY A 83 11.15 3.04 -6.80
N VAL A 84 10.93 2.24 -7.84
CA VAL A 84 10.41 2.75 -9.13
C VAL A 84 9.13 2.01 -9.54
N VAL A 85 9.17 0.68 -9.66
CA VAL A 85 8.07 -0.10 -10.23
C VAL A 85 6.81 -0.05 -9.36
N LEU A 86 6.91 -0.39 -8.06
CA LEU A 86 5.76 -0.41 -7.16
C LEU A 86 5.13 0.98 -6.95
N PRO A 87 5.88 2.07 -6.71
CA PRO A 87 5.31 3.42 -6.65
C PRO A 87 4.58 3.82 -7.93
N SER A 88 5.18 3.53 -9.08
CA SER A 88 4.56 3.83 -10.38
C SER A 88 3.26 3.06 -10.57
N LEU A 89 3.24 1.77 -10.19
CA LEU A 89 2.03 0.95 -10.23
C LEU A 89 0.95 1.43 -9.26
N ILE A 90 1.31 1.94 -8.08
CA ILE A 90 0.36 2.55 -7.14
C ILE A 90 -0.29 3.78 -7.79
N ILE A 91 0.52 4.69 -8.37
CA ILE A 91 0.01 5.91 -9.00
C ILE A 91 -0.88 5.58 -10.20
N VAL A 92 -0.42 4.72 -11.12
CA VAL A 92 -1.21 4.27 -12.27
C VAL A 92 -2.47 3.53 -11.83
N GLY A 93 -2.36 2.66 -10.83
CA GLY A 93 -3.49 1.94 -10.24
C GLY A 93 -4.55 2.89 -9.72
N LEU A 94 -4.17 3.93 -8.97
CA LEU A 94 -5.08 4.97 -8.48
C LEU A 94 -5.76 5.76 -9.60
N MET A 95 -5.02 6.11 -10.66
CA MET A 95 -5.58 6.78 -11.85
C MET A 95 -6.58 5.90 -12.62
N VAL A 96 -6.40 4.58 -12.57
CA VAL A 96 -7.27 3.62 -13.26
C VAL A 96 -8.59 3.37 -12.52
N ILE A 97 -8.67 3.63 -11.20
CA ILE A 97 -9.86 3.37 -10.37
C ILE A 97 -11.17 3.86 -11.00
N PRO A 98 -11.30 5.11 -11.49
CA PRO A 98 -12.55 5.61 -12.07
C PRO A 98 -13.03 4.83 -13.30
N PHE A 99 -12.13 4.13 -13.99
CA PHE A 99 -12.42 3.37 -15.22
C PHE A 99 -12.76 1.90 -14.96
N ILE A 100 -12.29 1.35 -13.84
CA ILE A 100 -12.53 -0.05 -13.44
C ILE A 100 -13.69 -0.19 -12.44
N ASP A 101 -14.01 0.85 -11.66
CA ASP A 101 -15.14 0.86 -10.74
C ASP A 101 -16.46 1.10 -11.50
N ILE A 102 -17.34 0.10 -11.48
CA ILE A 102 -18.66 0.14 -12.13
C ILE A 102 -19.81 0.43 -11.15
N ASN A 103 -19.53 0.59 -9.86
CA ASN A 103 -20.56 0.76 -8.84
C ASN A 103 -20.89 2.25 -8.64
N PRO A 104 -22.05 2.78 -9.07
CA PRO A 104 -22.37 4.19 -8.91
C PRO A 104 -22.80 4.57 -7.48
N LYS A 105 -23.13 3.58 -6.63
CA LYS A 105 -23.62 3.81 -5.26
C LYS A 105 -22.50 4.30 -4.35
N GLY A 106 -22.78 4.99 -3.26
CA GLY A 106 -21.77 5.51 -2.33
C GLY A 106 -20.82 6.57 -2.91
N ASN A 107 -21.14 7.18 -4.06
CA ASN A 107 -20.37 8.30 -4.61
C ASN A 107 -20.93 9.63 -4.08
N GLY A 108 -20.08 10.45 -3.46
CA GLY A 108 -20.45 11.78 -2.96
C GLY A 108 -21.09 11.82 -1.56
N TYR A 109 -21.21 10.69 -0.86
CA TYR A 109 -21.64 10.63 0.54
C TYR A 109 -20.96 9.49 1.29
N TYR A 110 -20.81 9.64 2.61
CA TYR A 110 -20.18 8.63 3.46
C TYR A 110 -21.11 7.43 3.69
N CYS A 111 -20.87 6.30 3.01
CA CYS A 111 -21.60 5.05 3.23
C CYS A 111 -20.69 3.82 3.16
N PHE A 112 -20.52 3.13 4.29
CA PHE A 112 -19.72 1.90 4.35
C PHE A 112 -20.46 0.68 3.78
N LYS A 113 -21.78 0.58 3.99
CA LYS A 113 -22.55 -0.63 3.65
C LYS A 113 -22.59 -0.92 2.15
N GLU A 114 -22.59 0.12 1.31
CA GLU A 114 -22.73 0.00 -0.14
C GLU A 114 -21.42 -0.27 -0.89
N ARG A 115 -20.28 0.03 -0.25
CA ARG A 115 -18.92 -0.10 -0.81
C ARG A 115 -17.95 -0.84 0.13
N LYS A 116 -18.48 -1.76 0.92
CA LYS A 116 -17.72 -2.39 2.02
C LYS A 116 -16.42 -3.04 1.54
N TYR A 117 -16.42 -3.71 0.39
CA TYR A 117 -15.25 -4.44 -0.08
C TYR A 117 -14.20 -3.52 -0.71
N GLU A 118 -14.67 -2.51 -1.42
CA GLU A 118 -13.88 -1.48 -2.05
C GLU A 118 -13.16 -0.65 -0.97
N ILE A 119 -13.88 -0.25 0.09
CA ILE A 119 -13.32 0.44 1.26
C ILE A 119 -12.37 -0.46 2.03
N LEU A 120 -12.71 -1.72 2.28
CA LEU A 120 -11.82 -2.66 2.99
C LEU A 120 -10.52 -2.89 2.22
N THR A 121 -10.57 -2.98 0.89
CA THR A 121 -9.38 -3.12 0.05
C THR A 121 -8.49 -1.89 0.17
N PHE A 122 -9.08 -0.69 0.16
CA PHE A 122 -8.33 0.56 0.38
C PHE A 122 -7.72 0.63 1.79
N ILE A 123 -8.49 0.29 2.84
CA ILE A 123 -7.99 0.26 4.22
C ILE A 123 -6.84 -0.73 4.35
N PHE A 124 -6.98 -1.92 3.77
CA PHE A 124 -5.91 -2.92 3.77
C PHE A 124 -4.65 -2.41 3.06
N GLY A 125 -4.76 -1.93 1.82
CA GLY A 125 -3.61 -1.44 1.07
C GLY A 125 -2.95 -0.21 1.68
N PHE A 126 -3.73 0.81 2.03
CA PHE A 126 -3.19 2.07 2.53
C PHE A 126 -2.87 2.04 4.03
N HIS A 127 -3.81 1.64 4.89
CA HIS A 127 -3.56 1.68 6.34
C HIS A 127 -2.72 0.48 6.79
N ILE A 128 -3.09 -0.74 6.39
CA ILE A 128 -2.43 -1.95 6.91
C ILE A 128 -1.09 -2.20 6.25
N LEU A 129 -0.96 -2.03 4.93
CA LEU A 129 0.34 -2.22 4.28
C LEU A 129 1.18 -0.95 4.40
N TRP A 130 0.71 0.20 3.90
CA TRP A 130 1.55 1.40 3.80
C TRP A 130 1.85 2.09 5.14
N VAL A 131 0.82 2.45 5.92
CA VAL A 131 1.00 3.18 7.19
C VAL A 131 1.72 2.33 8.24
N VAL A 132 1.42 1.03 8.33
CA VAL A 132 2.14 0.13 9.25
C VAL A 132 3.62 0.04 8.89
N MET A 133 3.99 -0.01 7.60
CA MET A 133 5.40 0.05 7.21
C MET A 133 6.08 1.35 7.63
N ILE A 134 5.40 2.49 7.54
CA ILE A 134 5.92 3.78 8.07
C ILE A 134 6.12 3.68 9.58
N ILE A 135 5.17 3.10 10.33
CA ILE A 135 5.29 2.93 11.77
C ILE A 135 6.48 2.03 12.12
N ILE A 136 6.65 0.91 11.40
CA ILE A 136 7.79 -0.01 11.57
C ILE A 136 9.11 0.72 11.31
N GLY A 137 9.23 1.43 10.19
CA GLY A 137 10.42 2.22 9.86
C GLY A 137 10.73 3.32 10.87
N THR A 138 9.69 3.95 11.42
CA THR A 138 9.85 5.08 12.35
C THR A 138 10.34 4.59 13.70
N PHE A 139 9.65 3.61 14.28
CA PHE A 139 9.81 3.25 15.70
C PHE A 139 10.60 1.97 15.94
N PHE A 140 10.61 1.03 14.99
CA PHE A 140 11.19 -0.30 15.19
C PHE A 140 12.51 -0.51 14.43
N ARG A 141 12.80 0.29 13.40
CA ARG A 141 14.09 0.26 12.68
C ARG A 141 15.14 1.12 13.40
N GLY A 142 16.18 0.44 13.90
CA GLY A 142 17.32 1.02 14.61
C GLY A 142 18.63 0.93 13.80
N PRO A 143 19.81 0.96 14.46
CA PRO A 143 21.12 0.91 13.81
C PRO A 143 21.27 -0.27 12.84
N GLY A 144 21.85 -0.01 11.67
CA GLY A 144 22.02 -0.98 10.58
C GLY A 144 20.71 -1.36 9.88
N TRP A 145 19.64 -0.57 10.07
CA TRP A 145 18.27 -0.91 9.66
C TRP A 145 17.77 -2.22 10.27
N ASN A 146 18.31 -2.62 11.42
CA ASN A 146 17.86 -3.82 12.13
C ASN A 146 16.52 -3.57 12.83
N LEU A 147 15.73 -4.63 12.96
CA LEU A 147 14.49 -4.59 13.72
C LEU A 147 14.79 -4.72 15.22
N PHE A 148 14.20 -3.81 16.01
CA PHE A 148 14.21 -3.81 17.46
C PHE A 148 12.77 -3.74 17.97
N TRP A 149 12.46 -4.55 18.97
CA TRP A 149 11.18 -4.47 19.66
C TRP A 149 11.13 -3.23 20.57
N PRO A 150 9.95 -2.68 20.91
CA PRO A 150 9.82 -1.45 21.70
C PRO A 150 10.53 -1.49 23.06
N TRP A 151 10.68 -2.68 23.64
CA TRP A 151 11.37 -2.91 24.91
C TRP A 151 12.87 -3.28 24.76
N GLN A 152 13.37 -3.41 23.53
CA GLN A 152 14.77 -3.75 23.27
C GLN A 152 15.62 -2.49 23.11
N ARG A 153 16.72 -2.40 23.86
CA ARG A 153 17.69 -1.33 23.68
C ARG A 153 18.37 -1.44 22.30
N TRP A 154 18.57 -0.30 21.65
CA TRP A 154 19.26 -0.24 20.37
C TRP A 154 20.76 -0.38 20.60
N ASP A 155 21.31 -1.53 20.20
CA ASP A 155 22.75 -1.78 20.24
C ASP A 155 23.36 -1.44 18.87
N PRO A 156 24.23 -0.41 18.78
CA PRO A 156 24.91 -0.05 17.54
C PRO A 156 25.81 -1.15 16.96
N HIS A 157 26.26 -2.10 17.79
CA HIS A 157 27.18 -3.17 17.39
C HIS A 157 26.45 -4.46 17.00
N LYS A 158 25.11 -4.46 17.02
CA LYS A 158 24.32 -5.60 16.59
C LYS A 158 24.46 -5.81 15.08
N VAL A 159 25.30 -6.77 14.69
CA VAL A 159 25.43 -7.21 13.30
C VAL A 159 24.56 -8.45 13.11
N VAL A 160 23.38 -8.28 12.51
CA VAL A 160 22.55 -9.42 12.09
C VAL A 160 23.04 -9.85 10.72
N ALA A 161 23.66 -11.03 10.64
CA ALA A 161 23.98 -11.67 9.38
C ALA A 161 22.67 -12.14 8.72
N LEU A 162 22.03 -11.25 7.95
CA LEU A 162 20.93 -11.63 7.07
C LEU A 162 21.50 -12.49 5.94
N THR A 163 21.51 -13.80 6.14
CA THR A 163 21.84 -14.74 5.07
C THR A 163 20.78 -14.61 3.99
N ASN A 164 21.16 -14.00 2.87
CA ASN A 164 20.28 -13.89 1.72
C ASN A 164 20.29 -15.23 1.01
N VAL A 165 19.16 -15.94 1.06
CA VAL A 165 18.99 -17.20 0.35
C VAL A 165 18.00 -16.96 -0.79
N ASP A 166 18.33 -17.47 -1.97
CA ASP A 166 17.40 -17.45 -3.09
C ASP A 166 16.49 -18.67 -3.00
N LEU A 167 15.22 -18.52 -3.37
CA LEU A 167 14.23 -19.58 -3.26
C LEU A 167 14.66 -20.88 -3.98
N PRO A 168 15.24 -20.85 -5.20
CA PRO A 168 15.69 -22.07 -5.86
C PRO A 168 16.85 -22.75 -5.12
N TYR A 169 17.77 -21.97 -4.56
CA TYR A 169 18.89 -22.51 -3.78
C TYR A 169 18.43 -23.16 -2.48
N LEU A 170 17.36 -22.63 -1.84
CA LEU A 170 16.76 -23.25 -0.65
C LEU A 170 16.24 -24.67 -0.94
N LEU A 171 15.78 -24.92 -2.17
CA LEU A 171 15.28 -26.22 -2.61
C LEU A 171 16.35 -27.10 -3.28
N GLY A 172 17.61 -26.64 -3.30
CA GLY A 172 18.75 -27.40 -3.82
C GLY A 172 19.02 -27.23 -5.31
N PHE A 173 18.28 -26.38 -6.03
CA PHE A 173 18.56 -26.09 -7.43
C PHE A 173 19.75 -25.16 -7.55
N ARG A 174 20.87 -25.64 -8.09
CA ARG A 174 22.11 -24.84 -8.24
C ARG A 174 22.36 -24.34 -9.65
N ASP A 175 21.79 -25.01 -10.65
CA ASP A 175 21.94 -24.64 -12.05
C ASP A 175 21.08 -23.41 -12.39
N TYR A 176 21.66 -22.48 -13.16
CA TYR A 176 21.01 -21.23 -13.55
C TYR A 176 19.68 -21.46 -14.28
N TRP A 177 19.67 -22.28 -15.32
CA TRP A 177 18.47 -22.50 -16.14
C TRP A 177 17.34 -23.19 -15.39
N ILE A 178 17.67 -24.19 -14.57
CA ILE A 178 16.68 -24.90 -13.74
C ILE A 178 16.10 -23.94 -12.70
N SER A 179 16.96 -23.15 -12.05
CA SER A 179 16.54 -22.15 -11.07
C SER A 179 15.63 -21.09 -11.70
N ALA A 180 15.97 -20.59 -12.88
CA ALA A 180 15.17 -19.60 -13.60
C ALA A 180 13.79 -20.15 -13.99
N VAL A 181 13.73 -21.35 -14.57
CA VAL A 181 12.46 -22.00 -14.94
C VAL A 181 11.60 -22.26 -13.71
N PHE A 182 12.19 -22.80 -12.64
CA PHE A 182 11.48 -23.02 -11.37
C PHE A 182 10.90 -21.71 -10.82
N SER A 183 11.70 -20.65 -10.80
CA SER A 183 11.28 -19.33 -10.32
C SER A 183 10.14 -18.75 -11.14
N LEU A 184 10.19 -18.88 -12.47
CA LEU A 184 9.11 -18.45 -13.37
C LEU A 184 7.83 -19.26 -13.16
N ILE A 185 7.94 -20.56 -12.92
CA ILE A 185 6.79 -21.41 -12.57
C ILE A 185 6.19 -20.96 -11.25
N VAL A 186 6.99 -20.67 -10.23
CA VAL A 186 6.52 -20.19 -8.92
C VAL A 186 5.80 -18.84 -9.06
N ILE A 187 6.37 -17.90 -9.81
CA ILE A 187 5.76 -16.59 -10.07
C ILE A 187 4.45 -16.76 -10.85
N GLY A 188 4.45 -17.56 -11.92
CA GLY A 188 3.27 -17.85 -12.71
C GLY A 188 2.16 -18.50 -11.88
N ALA A 189 2.51 -19.50 -11.07
CA ALA A 189 1.59 -20.16 -10.14
C ALA A 189 1.01 -19.18 -9.13
N TYR A 190 1.83 -18.27 -8.57
CA TYR A 190 1.36 -17.22 -7.67
C TYR A 190 0.28 -16.35 -8.32
N PHE A 191 0.51 -15.85 -9.54
CA PHE A 191 -0.47 -15.03 -10.25
C PHE A 191 -1.74 -15.81 -10.59
N VAL A 192 -1.60 -17.04 -11.10
CA VAL A 192 -2.76 -17.89 -11.45
C VAL A 192 -3.60 -18.20 -10.22
N ILE A 193 -2.98 -18.62 -9.11
CA ILE A 193 -3.68 -18.96 -7.87
C ILE A 193 -4.36 -17.72 -7.28
N THR A 194 -3.67 -16.58 -7.25
CA THR A 194 -4.22 -15.35 -6.67
C THR A 194 -5.37 -14.80 -7.51
N ILE A 195 -5.24 -14.78 -8.83
CA ILE A 195 -6.30 -14.33 -9.74
C ILE A 195 -7.49 -15.29 -9.71
N ALA A 196 -7.26 -16.60 -9.72
CA ALA A 196 -8.34 -17.59 -9.62
C ALA A 196 -9.06 -17.51 -8.26
N GLY A 197 -8.31 -17.34 -7.17
CA GLY A 197 -8.85 -17.13 -5.83
C GLY A 197 -9.68 -15.84 -5.75
N PHE A 198 -9.18 -14.75 -6.33
CA PHE A 198 -9.93 -13.49 -6.42
C PHE A 198 -11.19 -13.63 -7.27
N TYR A 199 -11.12 -14.28 -8.43
CA TYR A 199 -12.28 -14.58 -9.28
C TYR A 199 -13.36 -15.34 -8.51
N TRP A 200 -12.97 -16.43 -7.84
CA TRP A 200 -13.88 -17.25 -7.06
C TRP A 200 -14.49 -16.48 -5.89
N TRP A 201 -13.69 -15.64 -5.22
CA TRP A 201 -14.17 -14.77 -4.15
C TRP A 201 -15.17 -13.73 -4.64
N VAL A 202 -14.90 -13.05 -5.76
CA VAL A 202 -15.84 -12.07 -6.32
C VAL A 202 -17.14 -12.75 -6.74
N LEU A 203 -17.08 -13.91 -7.40
CA LEU A 203 -18.26 -14.68 -7.76
C LEU A 203 -19.11 -15.04 -6.54
N ARG A 204 -18.48 -15.49 -5.46
CA ARG A 204 -19.18 -15.84 -4.21
C ARG A 204 -19.86 -14.64 -3.56
N VAL A 205 -19.25 -13.46 -3.67
CA VAL A 205 -19.66 -12.26 -2.93
C VAL A 205 -20.63 -11.37 -3.70
N LYS A 206 -20.39 -11.19 -5.01
CA LYS A 206 -21.14 -10.26 -5.87
C LYS A 206 -22.02 -11.00 -6.91
N GLY A 207 -21.81 -12.30 -7.12
CA GLY A 207 -22.56 -13.11 -8.07
C GLY A 207 -22.06 -13.05 -9.51
N GLN A 208 -22.64 -13.90 -10.37
CA GLN A 208 -22.28 -13.99 -11.80
C GLN A 208 -22.72 -12.77 -12.61
N GLU A 209 -23.92 -12.23 -12.35
CA GLU A 209 -24.43 -11.05 -13.05
C GLU A 209 -23.50 -9.82 -12.90
N PHE A 210 -22.89 -9.66 -11.73
CA PHE A 210 -21.93 -8.58 -11.50
C PHE A 210 -20.66 -8.79 -12.34
N MET A 211 -20.17 -10.03 -12.44
CA MET A 211 -18.97 -10.37 -13.21
C MET A 211 -19.17 -10.13 -14.71
N GLU A 212 -20.36 -10.47 -15.24
CA GLU A 212 -20.72 -10.19 -16.62
C GLU A 212 -20.73 -8.68 -16.91
N ARG A 213 -21.32 -7.88 -16.00
CA ARG A 213 -21.33 -6.42 -16.10
C ARG A 213 -19.96 -5.78 -15.93
N TRP A 214 -19.12 -6.36 -15.08
CA TRP A 214 -17.77 -5.85 -14.84
C TRP A 214 -16.89 -6.07 -16.07
N GLY A 215 -17.09 -7.20 -16.75
CA GLY A 215 -16.38 -7.57 -17.96
C GLY A 215 -14.96 -8.06 -17.69
N MET A 216 -14.43 -8.85 -18.62
CA MET A 216 -13.14 -9.52 -18.47
C MET A 216 -11.97 -8.54 -18.33
N VAL A 217 -11.95 -7.45 -19.10
CA VAL A 217 -10.83 -6.49 -19.10
C VAL A 217 -10.69 -5.79 -17.74
N ARG A 218 -11.77 -5.21 -17.21
CA ARG A 218 -11.75 -4.51 -15.91
C ARG A 218 -11.44 -5.47 -14.76
N PHE A 219 -12.00 -6.68 -14.83
CA PHE A 219 -11.70 -7.74 -13.87
C PHE A 219 -10.20 -8.07 -13.88
N THR A 220 -9.62 -8.37 -15.05
CA THR A 220 -8.20 -8.76 -15.15
C THR A 220 -7.27 -7.67 -14.65
N ILE A 221 -7.53 -6.41 -15.01
CA ILE A 221 -6.73 -5.28 -14.51
C ILE A 221 -6.80 -5.22 -12.97
N THR A 222 -8.01 -5.30 -12.41
CA THR A 222 -8.20 -5.26 -10.95
C THR A 222 -7.55 -6.46 -10.27
N ALA A 223 -7.71 -7.66 -10.83
CA ALA A 223 -7.14 -8.89 -10.29
C ALA A 223 -5.61 -8.86 -10.28
N VAL A 224 -4.99 -8.33 -11.34
CA VAL A 224 -3.53 -8.13 -11.40
C VAL A 224 -3.07 -7.11 -10.35
N LEU A 225 -3.76 -5.98 -10.20
CA LEU A 225 -3.44 -4.99 -9.17
C LEU A 225 -3.57 -5.57 -7.75
N VAL A 226 -4.61 -6.37 -7.48
CA VAL A 226 -4.79 -7.07 -6.21
C VAL A 226 -3.68 -8.11 -6.00
N ALA A 227 -3.31 -8.88 -7.02
CA ALA A 227 -2.23 -9.85 -6.93
C ALA A 227 -0.87 -9.18 -6.66
N LEU A 228 -0.61 -8.02 -7.27
CA LEU A 228 0.58 -7.22 -7.00
C LEU A 228 0.56 -6.64 -5.58
N MET A 229 -0.58 -6.15 -5.10
CA MET A 229 -0.73 -5.68 -3.73
C MET A 229 -0.46 -6.79 -2.71
N LEU A 230 -0.99 -8.00 -2.94
CA LEU A 230 -0.77 -9.17 -2.08
C LEU A 230 0.65 -9.74 -2.18
N SER A 231 1.41 -9.37 -3.21
CA SER A 231 2.79 -9.83 -3.36
C SER A 231 3.70 -9.25 -2.28
N LEU A 232 3.38 -8.05 -1.78
CA LEU A 232 4.11 -7.39 -0.69
C LEU A 232 4.06 -8.22 0.60
N PRO A 233 2.90 -8.50 1.23
CA PRO A 233 2.85 -9.34 2.43
C PRO A 233 3.36 -10.76 2.18
N ALA A 234 3.17 -11.32 0.98
CA ALA A 234 3.73 -12.63 0.63
C ALA A 234 5.27 -12.62 0.66
N LYS A 235 5.91 -11.60 0.06
CA LYS A 235 7.36 -11.40 0.10
C LYS A 235 7.87 -11.10 1.51
N MET A 236 7.13 -10.31 2.29
CA MET A 236 7.45 -10.08 3.70
C MET A 236 7.46 -11.38 4.49
N PHE A 237 6.45 -12.23 4.30
CA PHE A 237 6.38 -13.55 4.95
C PHE A 237 7.56 -14.45 4.55
N LEU A 238 7.86 -14.55 3.25
CA LEU A 238 9.00 -15.33 2.75
C LEU A 238 10.33 -14.83 3.35
N ARG A 239 10.49 -13.51 3.45
CA ARG A 239 11.70 -12.90 4.01
C ARG A 239 11.82 -13.13 5.52
N LEU A 240 10.73 -12.98 6.27
CA LEU A 240 10.75 -13.08 7.74
C LEU A 240 10.80 -14.53 8.24
N VAL A 241 10.17 -15.47 7.54
CA VAL A 241 10.08 -16.88 7.97
C VAL A 241 11.20 -17.73 7.39
N PHE A 242 11.55 -17.53 6.12
CA PHE A 242 12.49 -18.39 5.40
C PHE A 242 13.79 -17.68 4.99
N ASN A 243 13.97 -16.41 5.35
CA ASN A 243 15.10 -15.56 4.92
C ASN A 243 15.28 -15.46 3.40
N VAL A 244 14.24 -15.77 2.62
CA VAL A 244 14.28 -15.72 1.15
C VAL A 244 14.35 -14.28 0.70
N LYS A 245 15.41 -13.91 -0.03
CA LYS A 245 15.54 -12.56 -0.60
C LYS A 245 14.96 -12.50 -2.01
N TYR A 246 15.42 -13.38 -2.89
CA TYR A 246 15.00 -13.43 -4.28
C TYR A 246 14.30 -14.74 -4.60
N ILE A 247 13.17 -14.63 -5.30
CA ILE A 247 12.42 -15.71 -5.91
C ILE A 247 13.03 -16.00 -7.27
N LEU A 248 13.29 -14.97 -8.09
CA LEU A 248 13.93 -15.08 -9.40
C LEU A 248 15.20 -14.24 -9.41
N VAL A 249 16.30 -14.82 -9.87
CA VAL A 249 17.58 -14.14 -10.09
C VAL A 249 17.98 -14.32 -11.54
N THR A 250 18.11 -13.20 -12.25
CA THR A 250 18.63 -13.15 -13.62
C THR A 250 19.72 -12.09 -13.71
N PRO A 251 20.57 -12.06 -14.76
CA PRO A 251 21.61 -11.05 -14.91
C PRO A 251 21.09 -9.60 -14.86
N TRP A 252 19.80 -9.38 -15.12
CA TRP A 252 19.20 -8.06 -15.28
C TRP A 252 18.13 -7.76 -14.23
N ILE A 253 17.41 -8.78 -13.77
CA ILE A 253 16.20 -8.62 -12.95
C ILE A 253 16.23 -9.62 -11.79
N ASN A 254 16.02 -9.10 -10.58
CA ASN A 254 15.84 -9.89 -9.36
C ASN A 254 14.48 -9.58 -8.74
N ILE A 255 13.67 -10.61 -8.47
CA ILE A 255 12.29 -10.49 -7.95
C ILE A 255 12.21 -11.12 -6.58
#